data_AF-A0A2K2D4B3-F1
#
_entry.id   AF-A0A2K2D4B3-F1
#
_cell.length_a   1.000
_cell.length_b   1.000
_cell.length_c   1.000
_cell.angle_alpha   90.00
_cell.angle_beta   90.00
_cell.angle_gamma   90.00
#
_symmetry.space_group_name_H-M   'P 1'
#
loop_
_entity.id
_entity.type
_entity.pdbx_description
1 polymer ?
#
loop_
_entity_poly.entity_id
_entity_poly.type
_entity_poly.pdbx_seq_one_letter_code
_entity_poly.pdbx_strand_id
1 'polypeptide(L)'
;SSASRPSKRTRTAQCEEEGLGATLVQVGERLAIAIEKNVSNDNTLPEGLWENMKTLPTFGRDFLAHYYAYLVEHPRIARAFHTLEHDEKMVWVVRYVTNNIPSHPEANPQ
;
A
#
# COMPACT_ATOMS: atom_id res chain seq x y z
N SER A 1 -21.58 77.92 -15.19
CA SER A 1 -21.14 76.67 -14.58
C SER A 1 -21.94 75.52 -15.15
N SER A 2 -21.32 74.65 -15.96
CA SER A 2 -21.97 73.50 -16.58
C SER A 2 -21.22 72.24 -16.22
N ALA A 3 -21.91 71.29 -15.58
CA ALA A 3 -21.36 70.04 -15.11
C ALA A 3 -21.19 69.03 -16.24
N SER A 4 -20.11 68.24 -16.19
CA SER A 4 -20.01 66.97 -16.90
C SER A 4 -19.44 65.94 -15.93
N ARG A 5 -20.27 64.96 -15.54
CA ARG A 5 -19.82 63.78 -14.79
C ARG A 5 -19.28 62.75 -15.80
N PRO A 6 -18.03 62.28 -15.67
CA PRO A 6 -17.55 61.18 -16.48
C PRO A 6 -18.17 59.88 -15.99
N SER A 7 -18.90 59.19 -16.86
CA SER A 7 -19.40 57.83 -16.61
C SER A 7 -18.21 56.87 -16.56
N LYS A 8 -17.88 56.38 -15.36
CA LYS A 8 -16.95 55.26 -15.18
C LYS A 8 -17.62 53.99 -15.70
N ARG A 9 -17.34 53.62 -16.95
CA ARG A 9 -17.56 52.24 -17.40
C ARG A 9 -16.47 51.37 -16.80
N THR A 10 -16.85 50.56 -15.82
CA THR A 10 -16.00 49.50 -15.27
C THR A 10 -15.84 48.44 -16.36
N ARG A 11 -14.63 48.34 -16.92
CA ARG A 11 -14.23 47.22 -17.79
C ARG A 11 -14.15 45.99 -16.90
N THR A 12 -15.15 45.11 -16.98
CA THR A 12 -15.05 43.77 -16.42
C THR A 12 -13.92 43.07 -17.15
N ALA A 13 -12.81 42.86 -16.46
CA ALA A 13 -11.77 41.97 -16.91
C ALA A 13 -12.41 40.59 -17.13
N GLN A 14 -12.39 40.12 -18.37
CA GLN A 14 -12.62 38.71 -18.66
C GLN A 14 -11.44 37.97 -18.03
N CYS A 15 -11.61 37.55 -16.78
CA CYS A 15 -10.86 36.41 -16.30
C CYS A 15 -11.30 35.24 -17.18
N GLU A 16 -10.37 34.63 -17.89
CA GLU A 16 -10.59 33.33 -18.52
C GLU A 16 -10.99 32.38 -17.38
N GLU A 17 -12.29 32.19 -17.24
CA GLU A 17 -12.85 31.22 -16.34
C GLU A 17 -12.47 29.87 -16.96
N GLU A 18 -11.39 29.25 -16.47
CA GLU A 18 -11.38 27.81 -16.40
C GLU A 18 -12.66 27.46 -15.62
N GLY A 19 -13.75 27.26 -16.37
CA GLY A 19 -15.07 27.01 -15.80
C GLY A 19 -14.95 25.90 -14.77
N LEU A 20 -15.72 25.99 -13.69
CA LEU A 20 -15.68 25.01 -12.59
C LEU A 20 -15.64 23.54 -13.09
N GLY A 21 -16.28 23.25 -14.23
CA GLY A 21 -16.19 21.96 -14.92
C GLY A 21 -14.77 21.53 -15.31
N ALA A 22 -13.96 22.41 -15.91
CA ALA A 22 -12.58 22.12 -16.26
C ALA A 22 -11.71 21.86 -15.02
N THR A 23 -11.90 22.65 -13.96
CA THR A 23 -11.22 22.44 -12.68
C THR A 23 -11.59 21.10 -12.05
N LEU A 24 -12.88 20.72 -12.07
CA LEU A 24 -13.34 19.44 -11.54
C LEU A 24 -12.79 18.25 -12.32
N VAL A 25 -12.72 18.33 -13.64
CA VAL A 25 -12.08 17.30 -14.48
C VAL A 25 -10.62 17.15 -14.10
N GLN A 26 -9.87 18.25 -13.98
CA GLN A 26 -8.45 18.21 -13.61
C GLN A 26 -8.22 17.60 -12.22
N VAL A 27 -9.07 17.91 -11.24
CA VAL A 27 -9.00 17.30 -9.91
C VAL A 27 -9.34 15.80 -9.97
N GLY A 28 -10.37 15.42 -10.74
CA GLY A 28 -10.74 14.03 -10.96
C GLY A 28 -9.62 13.19 -11.57
N GLU A 29 -8.94 13.71 -12.60
CA GLU A 29 -7.78 13.05 -13.22
C GLU A 29 -6.64 12.87 -12.23
N ARG A 30 -6.31 13.91 -11.44
CA ARG A 30 -5.26 13.81 -10.41
C ARG A 30 -5.59 12.75 -9.34
N LEU A 31 -6.86 12.67 -8.94
CA LEU A 31 -7.33 11.64 -8.01
C LEU A 31 -7.26 10.24 -8.61
N ALA A 32 -7.70 10.07 -9.86
CA ALA A 32 -7.62 8.79 -10.56
C ALA A 32 -6.16 8.30 -10.66
N ILE A 33 -5.23 9.18 -11.06
CA ILE A 33 -3.79 8.87 -11.11
C ILE A 33 -3.24 8.50 -9.73
N ALA A 34 -3.65 9.23 -8.68
CA ALA A 34 -3.20 8.93 -7.32
C ALA A 34 -3.70 7.56 -6.83
N ILE A 35 -4.94 7.21 -7.16
CA ILE A 35 -5.54 5.90 -6.85
C ILE A 35 -4.83 4.80 -7.62
N GLU A 36 -4.63 4.95 -8.94
CA GLU A 36 -3.90 3.98 -9.77
C GLU A 36 -2.48 3.73 -9.24
N LYS A 37 -1.75 4.81 -8.87
CA LYS A 37 -0.43 4.69 -8.23
C LYS A 37 -0.50 3.97 -6.89
N ASN A 38 -1.52 4.25 -6.07
CA ASN A 38 -1.68 3.58 -4.78
C ASN A 38 -1.97 2.07 -4.95
N VAL A 39 -2.81 1.70 -5.91
CA VAL A 39 -3.16 0.29 -6.18
C VAL A 39 -1.98 -0.47 -6.79
N SER A 40 -1.22 0.16 -7.69
CA SER A 40 -0.10 -0.48 -8.40
C SER A 40 1.07 -0.83 -7.49
N ASN A 41 1.27 -0.06 -6.42
CA ASN A 41 2.46 -0.19 -5.57
C ASN A 41 2.25 -1.14 -4.40
N ASP A 42 0.98 -1.41 -4.02
CA ASP A 42 0.69 -2.05 -2.75
C ASP A 42 0.30 -3.51 -2.82
N ASN A 43 -0.14 -4.03 -3.96
CA ASN A 43 -0.73 -5.37 -4.04
C ASN A 43 0.15 -6.43 -4.72
N THR A 44 1.33 -6.06 -5.22
CA THR A 44 2.24 -7.02 -5.86
C THR A 44 3.13 -7.71 -4.83
N LEU A 45 3.20 -9.03 -4.91
CA LEU A 45 4.10 -9.86 -4.11
C LEU A 45 5.51 -9.86 -4.73
N PRO A 46 6.57 -9.89 -3.91
CA PRO A 46 7.94 -10.06 -4.40
C PRO A 46 8.11 -11.37 -5.18
N GLU A 47 8.78 -11.29 -6.34
CA GLU A 47 9.17 -12.48 -7.09
C GLU A 47 10.13 -13.36 -6.27
N GLY A 48 9.97 -14.68 -6.34
CA GLY A 48 10.83 -15.60 -5.58
C GLY A 48 10.64 -15.53 -4.06
N LEU A 49 9.55 -14.96 -3.54
CA LEU A 49 9.25 -14.92 -2.11
C LEU A 49 9.26 -16.33 -1.48
N TRP A 50 8.61 -17.29 -2.13
CA TRP A 50 8.56 -18.67 -1.66
C TRP A 50 9.94 -19.35 -1.67
N GLU A 51 10.73 -19.13 -2.72
CA GLU A 51 12.09 -19.66 -2.83
C GLU A 51 12.98 -19.14 -1.69
N ASN A 52 12.90 -17.84 -1.40
CA ASN A 52 13.57 -17.24 -0.25
C ASN A 52 13.16 -17.88 1.08
N MET A 53 11.87 -18.15 1.28
CA MET A 53 11.40 -18.80 2.51
C MET A 53 11.93 -20.23 2.67
N LYS A 54 12.04 -20.99 1.58
CA LYS A 54 12.59 -22.36 1.62
C LYS A 54 14.07 -22.40 2.02
N THR A 55 14.79 -21.28 1.94
CA THR A 55 16.18 -21.20 2.42
C THR A 55 16.30 -21.21 3.95
N LEU A 56 15.20 -21.06 4.69
CA LEU A 56 15.19 -21.09 6.16
C LEU A 56 15.20 -22.56 6.65
N PRO A 57 16.36 -23.11 7.06
CA PRO A 57 16.52 -24.55 7.26
C PRO A 57 15.85 -25.08 8.53
N THR A 58 15.44 -24.17 9.42
CA THR A 58 15.02 -24.50 10.79
C THR A 58 13.52 -24.81 10.92
N PHE A 59 12.72 -24.43 9.92
CA PHE A 59 11.27 -24.58 9.98
C PHE A 59 10.79 -25.72 9.10
N GLY A 60 9.82 -26.49 9.61
CA GLY A 60 9.10 -27.47 8.80
C GLY A 60 8.37 -26.79 7.64
N ARG A 61 8.25 -27.50 6.51
CA ARG A 61 7.64 -26.98 5.28
C ARG A 61 6.20 -26.49 5.49
N ASP A 62 5.44 -27.13 6.37
CA ASP A 62 4.05 -26.75 6.67
C ASP A 62 3.96 -25.41 7.39
N PHE A 63 4.86 -25.15 8.35
CA PHE A 63 4.97 -23.85 9.03
C PHE A 63 5.31 -22.73 8.04
N LEU A 64 6.26 -22.99 7.14
CA LEU A 64 6.63 -22.05 6.08
C LEU A 64 5.47 -21.82 5.12
N ALA A 65 4.73 -22.85 4.72
CA ALA A 65 3.56 -22.71 3.85
C ALA A 65 2.44 -21.89 4.52
N HIS A 66 2.21 -22.09 5.81
CA HIS A 66 1.22 -21.30 6.56
C HIS A 66 1.62 -19.83 6.65
N TYR A 67 2.89 -19.55 6.96
CA TYR A 67 3.38 -18.18 6.96
C TYR A 67 3.38 -17.56 5.54
N TYR A 68 3.64 -18.34 4.50
CA TYR A 68 3.55 -17.86 3.12
C TYR A 68 2.12 -17.45 2.75
N ALA A 69 1.11 -18.24 3.13
CA ALA A 69 -0.29 -17.86 2.94
C ALA A 69 -0.61 -16.52 3.62
N TYR A 70 -0.12 -16.32 4.86
CA TYR A 70 -0.23 -15.04 5.55
C TYR A 70 0.44 -13.89 4.80
N LEU A 71 1.62 -14.09 4.21
CA LEU A 71 2.30 -13.07 3.40
C LEU A 71 1.55 -12.76 2.10
N VAL A 72 0.94 -13.76 1.46
CA VAL A 72 0.11 -13.58 0.24
C VAL A 72 -1.09 -12.67 0.54
N GLU A 73 -1.73 -12.85 1.69
CA GLU A 73 -2.84 -12.02 2.15
C GLU A 73 -2.39 -10.61 2.58
N HIS A 74 -1.11 -10.44 2.92
CA HIS A 74 -0.55 -9.17 3.40
C HIS A 74 0.68 -8.75 2.57
N PRO A 75 0.50 -8.29 1.31
CA PRO A 75 1.62 -7.98 0.41
C PRO A 75 2.61 -6.96 0.95
N ARG A 76 2.16 -6.00 1.77
CA ARG A 76 3.04 -5.05 2.46
C ARG A 76 4.03 -5.73 3.39
N ILE A 77 3.56 -6.74 4.15
CA ILE A 77 4.39 -7.54 5.05
C ILE A 77 5.32 -8.43 4.23
N ALA A 78 4.82 -9.03 3.13
CA ALA A 78 5.62 -9.83 2.22
C ALA A 78 6.82 -9.05 1.64
N ARG A 79 6.61 -7.80 1.21
CA ARG A 79 7.68 -6.93 0.73
C ARG A 79 8.71 -6.62 1.81
N ALA A 80 8.25 -6.24 3.00
CA ALA A 80 9.15 -5.97 4.12
C ALA A 80 9.98 -7.23 4.46
N PHE A 81 9.32 -8.37 4.58
CA PHE A 81 9.97 -9.66 4.83
C PHE A 81 11.02 -9.99 3.75
N HIS A 82 10.73 -9.72 2.47
CA HIS A 82 11.65 -10.01 1.39
C HIS A 82 12.97 -9.22 1.48
N THR A 83 12.90 -7.97 1.96
CA THR A 83 14.07 -7.09 2.14
C THR A 83 14.96 -7.45 3.34
N LEU A 84 14.48 -8.29 4.26
CA LEU A 84 15.24 -8.68 5.46
C LEU A 84 16.39 -9.64 5.13
N GLU A 85 17.42 -9.66 5.97
CA GLU A 85 18.45 -10.69 5.93
C GLU A 85 17.95 -11.99 6.58
N HIS A 86 18.77 -13.03 6.56
CA HIS A 86 18.38 -14.37 6.97
C HIS A 86 17.90 -14.42 8.44
N ASP A 87 18.62 -13.76 9.34
CA ASP A 87 18.36 -13.83 10.78
C ASP A 87 17.07 -13.08 11.16
N GLU A 88 16.78 -11.91 10.58
CA GLU A 88 15.53 -11.22 10.84
C GLU A 88 14.33 -11.95 10.24
N LYS A 89 14.50 -12.59 9.07
CA LYS A 89 13.47 -13.47 8.49
C LYS A 89 13.14 -14.60 9.46
N MET A 90 14.15 -15.22 10.05
CA MET A 90 13.96 -16.26 11.06
C MET A 90 13.14 -15.75 12.25
N VAL A 91 13.48 -14.59 12.81
CA VAL A 91 12.75 -13.98 13.93
C VAL A 91 11.27 -13.75 13.58
N TRP A 92 10.97 -13.30 12.37
CA TRP A 92 9.60 -13.07 11.93
C TRP A 92 8.80 -14.37 11.83
N VAL A 93 9.39 -15.42 11.26
CA VAL A 93 8.73 -16.73 11.19
C VAL A 93 8.53 -17.30 12.60
N VAL A 94 9.53 -17.26 13.49
CA VAL A 94 9.37 -17.70 14.90
C VAL A 94 8.21 -16.97 15.56
N ARG A 95 8.20 -15.63 15.47
CA ARG A 95 7.16 -14.80 16.09
C ARG A 95 5.77 -15.15 15.55
N TYR A 96 5.65 -15.38 14.25
CA TYR A 96 4.39 -15.78 13.64
C TYR A 96 3.94 -17.15 14.13
N VAL A 97 4.83 -18.16 14.10
CA VAL A 97 4.54 -19.53 14.54
C VAL A 97 4.10 -19.54 16.00
N THR A 98 4.83 -18.87 16.90
CA THR A 98 4.51 -18.80 18.33
C THR A 98 3.13 -18.17 18.60
N ASN A 99 2.73 -17.20 17.79
CA ASN A 99 1.48 -16.46 18.01
C ASN A 99 0.25 -17.10 17.34
N ASN A 100 0.45 -17.85 16.25
CA ASN A 100 -0.66 -18.28 15.39
C ASN A 100 -0.80 -19.79 15.31
N ILE A 101 0.25 -20.55 15.65
CA ILE A 101 0.22 -22.00 15.58
C ILE A 101 0.27 -22.50 17.02
N PRO A 102 -0.87 -22.96 17.58
CA PRO A 102 -0.91 -23.46 18.93
C PRO A 102 0.09 -24.61 19.05
N SER A 103 1.07 -24.46 19.94
CA SER A 103 1.88 -25.57 20.42
C SER A 103 0.91 -26.57 21.05
N HIS A 104 0.62 -27.66 20.34
CA HIS A 104 -0.27 -28.72 20.83
C HIS A 104 0.18 -29.12 22.25
N PRO A 105 -0.62 -28.90 23.32
CA PRO A 105 -0.26 -29.36 24.67
C PRO A 105 -0.56 -30.85 24.89
N GLU A 106 -0.93 -31.59 23.84
CA GLU A 106 -1.59 -32.90 23.99
C GLU A 106 -0.84 -34.04 23.29
N ALA A 107 0.47 -34.12 23.52
CA ALA A 107 1.25 -35.33 23.28
C ALA A 107 2.02 -35.74 24.55
N ASN A 108 1.38 -35.68 25.71
CA ASN A 108 1.58 -36.67 26.77
C ASN A 108 0.45 -36.59 27.82
N PRO A 109 -0.40 -37.61 27.89
CA PRO A 109 -0.72 -38.15 29.19
C PRO A 109 -0.53 -39.68 29.25
N GLN A 110 0.40 -40.04 30.15
CA GLN A 110 0.69 -41.34 30.78
C GLN A 110 1.53 -42.34 29.97
#